data_AF-A0A8D0BI41-F1
#
_entry.id   AF-A0A8D0BI41-F1
#
_cell.length_a   1.000
_cell.length_b   1.000
_cell.length_c   1.000
_cell.angle_alpha   90.00
_cell.angle_beta   90.00
_cell.angle_gamma   90.00
#
_symmetry.space_group_name_H-M   'P 1'
#
loop_
_entity.id
_entity.type
_entity.pdbx_description
1 polymer ?
#
loop_
_entity_poly.entity_id
_entity_poly.type
_entity_poly.pdbx_seq_one_letter_code
_entity_poly.pdbx_strand_id
1 'polypeptide(L)'
;MAAGGTAGAADLWRLGRALGQEVPTTEPLGVRSFSSPWRVLLLVWLTFACGGQGTSGGSPGPGQPPQIRRQRQTGHGMWTPWGSWSACSGTCGDGASFRARRCIRFPEEEPCRGKARQYRVCRLDECPAGSVPFRDIQCSLYNGKLILESQTPYQWVPFYGAPNLCDLNCLAEGHNFYYTFGRVLDGTRCSPDSPDLCISGRCLRAGCDGILGSDAQTDACGICNGQNASCVFVQQLFQAAFPTSGFFGYNNVTR
;
A
#
# COMPACT_ATOMS: atom_id res chain seq x y z
N MET A 1 -20.95 -57.22 42.86
CA MET A 1 -20.37 -58.38 42.14
C MET A 1 -19.08 -57.91 41.48
N ALA A 2 -17.97 -58.60 41.79
CA ALA A 2 -16.66 -58.72 41.12
C ALA A 2 -16.03 -57.49 40.42
N ALA A 3 -14.88 -57.00 40.92
CA ALA A 3 -13.51 -57.25 40.40
C ALA A 3 -13.18 -56.32 39.21
N GLY A 4 -12.07 -55.60 39.09
CA GLY A 4 -10.68 -55.79 39.53
C GLY A 4 -9.79 -55.48 38.30
N GLY A 5 -8.58 -54.94 38.48
CA GLY A 5 -7.56 -54.98 37.41
C GLY A 5 -6.77 -53.69 37.14
N THR A 6 -5.59 -53.62 37.76
CA THR A 6 -4.44 -52.77 37.45
C THR A 6 -3.55 -53.37 36.34
N ALA A 7 -2.56 -52.57 35.88
CA ALA A 7 -1.36 -52.92 35.08
C ALA A 7 -1.56 -52.90 33.55
N GLY A 8 -0.58 -52.53 32.72
CA GLY A 8 0.84 -52.32 32.98
C GLY A 8 1.55 -51.65 31.80
N ALA A 9 2.80 -51.28 32.07
CA ALA A 9 3.74 -50.57 31.21
C ALA A 9 4.41 -51.48 30.17
N ALA A 10 5.07 -50.81 29.20
CA ALA A 10 6.12 -51.32 28.31
C ALA A 10 5.61 -52.31 27.22
N ASP A 11 6.10 -52.32 25.98
CA ASP A 11 7.46 -52.15 25.52
C ASP A 11 7.49 -52.11 23.96
N LEU A 12 8.67 -51.83 23.41
CA LEU A 12 9.13 -52.01 22.01
C LEU A 12 8.89 -50.84 21.04
N TRP A 13 9.78 -49.83 20.92
CA TRP A 13 11.16 -49.83 20.40
C TRP A 13 11.37 -50.39 18.99
N ARG A 14 12.14 -49.61 18.21
CA ARG A 14 12.92 -49.89 16.96
C ARG A 14 12.29 -49.27 15.70
N LEU A 15 12.95 -48.44 14.88
CA LEU A 15 14.35 -48.01 14.68
C LEU A 15 14.29 -46.57 14.09
N GLY A 16 15.18 -45.60 14.35
CA GLY A 16 16.66 -45.62 14.25
C GLY A 16 17.08 -44.88 12.97
N ARG A 17 17.40 -43.58 13.02
CA ARG A 17 18.72 -42.95 13.24
C ARG A 17 19.55 -42.72 11.94
N ALA A 18 19.90 -41.46 11.68
CA ALA A 18 21.23 -40.96 11.24
C ALA A 18 21.12 -39.42 11.15
N LEU A 19 21.56 -38.62 12.13
CA LEU A 19 22.92 -38.17 12.46
C LEU A 19 23.68 -37.52 11.30
N GLY A 20 24.06 -36.26 11.53
CA GLY A 20 24.98 -35.46 10.73
C GLY A 20 25.01 -34.00 11.17
N GLN A 21 25.68 -33.73 12.30
CA GLN A 21 26.10 -32.40 12.75
C GLN A 21 27.04 -31.73 11.73
N GLU A 22 27.07 -30.40 11.68
CA GLU A 22 28.30 -29.58 11.84
C GLU A 22 28.01 -28.05 11.76
N VAL A 23 28.55 -27.33 12.74
CA VAL A 23 28.71 -25.87 12.97
C VAL A 23 30.03 -25.77 13.78
N PRO A 24 30.85 -24.68 13.84
CA PRO A 24 30.83 -23.31 13.25
C PRO A 24 32.20 -22.86 12.63
N THR A 25 32.30 -21.62 12.12
CA THR A 25 33.38 -20.60 12.39
C THR A 25 33.15 -19.33 11.52
N THR A 26 32.75 -18.18 12.10
CA THR A 26 33.50 -16.90 12.34
C THR A 26 34.06 -16.12 11.11
N GLU A 27 33.43 -14.95 10.83
CA GLU A 27 33.90 -13.54 10.51
C GLU A 27 35.34 -13.26 9.95
N PRO A 28 35.70 -12.05 9.42
CA PRO A 28 34.94 -10.80 9.16
C PRO A 28 35.21 -10.06 7.80
N LEU A 29 34.40 -9.01 7.57
CA LEU A 29 34.62 -7.68 6.94
C LEU A 29 35.62 -7.46 5.76
N GLY A 30 35.12 -6.87 4.66
CA GLY A 30 35.94 -6.25 3.61
C GLY A 30 35.15 -5.30 2.70
N VAL A 31 35.58 -4.03 2.66
CA VAL A 31 34.96 -2.83 2.07
C VAL A 31 35.29 -2.68 0.57
N ARG A 32 34.56 -1.79 -0.13
CA ARG A 32 34.87 -1.07 -1.40
C ARG A 32 34.43 -1.80 -2.69
N SER A 33 34.04 -1.17 -3.79
CA SER A 33 33.82 0.23 -4.17
C SER A 33 33.11 0.20 -5.53
N PHE A 34 32.42 1.29 -5.85
CA PHE A 34 31.98 1.70 -7.19
C PHE A 34 33.00 1.39 -8.28
N SER A 35 32.54 0.90 -9.45
CA SER A 35 32.74 1.58 -10.74
C SER A 35 32.23 0.75 -11.93
N SER A 36 31.40 1.41 -12.74
CA SER A 36 31.01 1.06 -14.12
C SER A 36 32.20 0.79 -15.04
N PRO A 37 32.01 0.00 -16.12
CA PRO A 37 32.72 0.27 -17.35
C PRO A 37 31.77 0.28 -18.56
N TRP A 38 31.36 1.48 -18.96
CA TRP A 38 31.09 1.76 -20.38
C TRP A 38 32.34 2.38 -21.00
N ARG A 39 32.63 1.92 -22.23
CA ARG A 39 33.71 2.33 -23.17
C ARG A 39 35.03 1.61 -22.89
N VAL A 40 35.63 0.95 -23.88
CA VAL A 40 36.56 1.61 -24.82
C VAL A 40 36.98 0.64 -25.96
N LEU A 41 36.88 1.13 -27.21
CA LEU A 41 37.64 0.84 -28.46
C LEU A 41 37.35 -0.48 -29.23
N LEU A 42 36.83 -0.46 -30.48
CA LEU A 42 37.31 0.01 -31.80
C LEU A 42 38.02 -1.08 -32.64
N LEU A 43 37.34 -1.42 -33.75
CA LEU A 43 37.81 -1.58 -35.14
C LEU A 43 38.67 -2.78 -35.62
N VAL A 44 38.01 -3.52 -36.53
CA VAL A 44 38.44 -4.00 -37.88
C VAL A 44 39.44 -5.14 -37.97
N TRP A 45 38.98 -6.27 -38.54
CA TRP A 45 39.72 -7.02 -39.56
C TRP A 45 38.82 -7.31 -40.76
N LEU A 46 39.16 -6.66 -41.88
CA LEU A 46 38.80 -7.02 -43.24
C LEU A 46 39.53 -8.31 -43.62
N THR A 47 38.82 -9.28 -44.19
CA THR A 47 39.17 -10.03 -45.42
C THR A 47 38.26 -11.25 -45.54
N PHE A 48 37.33 -11.24 -46.49
CA PHE A 48 37.13 -12.35 -47.43
C PHE A 48 36.34 -11.80 -48.61
N ALA A 49 37.06 -11.57 -49.71
CA ALA A 49 36.51 -11.22 -51.01
C ALA A 49 36.51 -12.44 -51.92
N CYS A 50 35.72 -12.34 -52.98
CA CYS A 50 35.49 -13.24 -54.11
C CYS A 50 34.49 -14.38 -53.84
N GLY A 51 33.42 -14.57 -54.62
CA GLY A 51 33.01 -13.92 -55.87
C GLY A 51 31.77 -14.65 -56.41
N GLY A 52 31.03 -14.02 -57.31
CA GLY A 52 29.92 -14.69 -58.01
C GLY A 52 28.85 -13.73 -58.51
N GLN A 53 29.05 -13.20 -59.71
CA GLN A 53 27.97 -12.62 -60.51
C GLN A 53 26.98 -13.74 -60.89
N GLY A 54 25.69 -13.47 -60.70
CA GLY A 54 24.60 -14.35 -61.09
C GLY A 54 23.34 -13.53 -61.26
N THR A 55 23.26 -12.79 -62.36
CA THR A 55 22.02 -12.18 -62.84
C THR A 55 21.07 -13.29 -63.26
N SER A 56 20.01 -13.53 -62.49
CA SER A 56 18.83 -14.24 -62.97
C SER A 56 17.60 -13.40 -62.65
N GLY A 57 17.02 -12.83 -63.71
CA GLY A 57 15.73 -12.18 -63.66
C GLY A 57 14.66 -13.20 -63.26
N GLY A 58 14.07 -13.01 -62.08
CA GLY A 58 12.82 -13.63 -61.67
C GLY A 58 11.71 -12.61 -61.82
N SER A 59 10.72 -12.92 -62.66
CA SER A 59 9.51 -12.12 -62.87
C SER A 59 8.84 -11.72 -61.55
N PRO A 60 8.26 -10.50 -61.47
CA PRO A 60 7.41 -10.14 -60.35
C PRO A 60 6.15 -11.01 -60.41
N GLY A 61 5.99 -11.91 -59.43
CA GLY A 61 4.72 -12.59 -59.20
C GLY A 61 3.60 -11.58 -58.96
N PRO A 62 2.33 -11.95 -59.22
CA PRO A 62 1.21 -11.05 -59.03
C PRO A 62 1.22 -10.56 -57.59
N GLY A 63 1.25 -9.23 -57.43
CA GLY A 63 1.28 -8.56 -56.14
C GLY A 63 0.15 -9.10 -55.27
N GLN A 64 0.53 -9.77 -54.18
CA GLN A 64 -0.42 -10.01 -53.11
C GLN A 64 -0.91 -8.65 -52.64
N PRO A 65 -2.24 -8.44 -52.50
CA PRO A 65 -2.75 -7.20 -51.95
C PRO A 65 -2.09 -6.98 -50.58
N PRO A 66 -1.79 -5.73 -50.19
CA PRO A 66 -1.28 -5.45 -48.87
C PRO A 66 -2.24 -6.11 -47.89
N GLN A 67 -1.74 -7.09 -47.13
CA GLN A 67 -2.47 -7.66 -46.03
C GLN A 67 -2.69 -6.49 -45.08
N ILE A 68 -3.85 -5.83 -45.20
CA ILE A 68 -4.37 -4.98 -44.14
C ILE A 68 -4.52 -5.97 -43.00
N ARG A 69 -3.50 -6.04 -42.15
CA ARG A 69 -3.59 -6.65 -40.84
C ARG A 69 -4.68 -5.81 -40.19
N ARG A 70 -5.94 -6.24 -40.32
CA ARG A 70 -7.04 -5.75 -39.51
C ARG A 70 -6.59 -6.08 -38.12
N GLN A 71 -5.89 -5.14 -37.51
CA GLN A 71 -5.67 -5.14 -36.09
C GLN A 71 -7.09 -5.15 -35.56
N ARG A 72 -7.57 -6.34 -35.18
CA ARG A 72 -8.86 -6.49 -34.52
C ARG A 72 -8.64 -5.76 -33.21
N GLN A 73 -8.89 -4.45 -33.22
CA GLN A 73 -8.94 -3.61 -32.04
C GLN A 73 -10.15 -4.14 -31.31
N THR A 74 -9.92 -5.18 -30.49
CA THR A 74 -10.90 -5.68 -29.56
C THR A 74 -11.25 -4.50 -28.66
N GLY A 75 -12.51 -4.06 -28.73
CA GLY A 75 -12.98 -2.91 -27.96
C GLY A 75 -12.69 -3.11 -26.47
N HIS A 76 -12.48 -2.03 -25.75
CA HIS A 76 -12.51 -2.09 -24.28
C HIS A 76 -13.96 -2.17 -23.83
N GLY A 77 -14.21 -2.96 -22.78
CA GLY A 77 -15.49 -2.96 -22.08
C GLY A 77 -15.87 -1.56 -21.59
N MET A 78 -17.16 -1.35 -21.42
CA MET A 78 -17.73 -0.08 -20.97
C MET A 78 -18.13 -0.16 -19.49
N TRP A 79 -17.82 0.89 -18.74
CA TRP A 79 -18.28 1.02 -17.37
C TRP A 79 -19.76 1.40 -17.32
N THR A 80 -20.52 0.79 -16.42
CA THR A 80 -21.80 1.36 -16.00
C THR A 80 -21.58 2.73 -15.35
N PRO A 81 -22.62 3.58 -15.27
CA PRO A 81 -22.61 4.69 -14.34
C PRO A 81 -22.24 4.22 -12.93
N TRP A 82 -21.64 5.13 -12.17
CA TRP A 82 -21.41 4.88 -10.76
C TRP A 82 -22.75 4.72 -10.02
N GLY A 83 -22.82 3.73 -9.15
CA GLY A 83 -23.91 3.62 -8.18
C GLY A 83 -23.89 4.76 -7.16
N SER A 84 -24.91 4.79 -6.31
CA SER A 84 -24.93 5.68 -5.15
C SER A 84 -23.80 5.35 -4.18
N TRP A 85 -23.42 6.36 -3.41
CA TRP A 85 -22.52 6.19 -2.29
C TRP A 85 -23.19 5.36 -1.18
N SER A 86 -22.42 4.45 -0.56
CA SER A 86 -22.84 3.72 0.62
C SER A 86 -23.03 4.65 1.81
N ALA A 87 -23.68 4.14 2.86
CA ALA A 87 -23.59 4.73 4.19
C ALA A 87 -22.12 4.89 4.60
N CYS A 88 -21.87 5.85 5.50
CA CYS A 88 -20.56 6.04 6.09
C CYS A 88 -20.21 4.84 6.99
N SER A 89 -18.94 4.46 7.04
CA SER A 89 -18.46 3.36 7.88
C SER A 89 -18.58 3.66 9.38
N GLY A 90 -18.56 4.95 9.76
CA GLY A 90 -18.72 5.43 11.12
C GLY A 90 -20.11 6.01 11.38
N THR A 91 -20.37 6.30 12.66
CA THR A 91 -21.60 6.97 13.14
C THR A 91 -21.36 8.41 13.60
N CYS A 92 -20.10 8.80 13.79
CA CYS A 92 -19.64 10.15 14.11
C CYS A 92 -18.23 10.36 13.54
N GLY A 93 -17.79 11.61 13.46
CA GLY A 93 -16.47 11.98 12.96
C GLY A 93 -16.24 11.62 11.50
N ASP A 94 -14.99 11.31 11.17
CA ASP A 94 -14.59 10.92 9.82
C ASP A 94 -14.71 9.41 9.62
N GLY A 95 -15.28 9.01 8.49
CA GLY A 95 -15.32 7.62 8.04
C GLY A 95 -15.11 7.50 6.53
N ALA A 96 -15.30 6.29 6.02
CA ALA A 96 -15.24 6.00 4.59
C ALA A 96 -16.61 5.62 4.03
N SER A 97 -16.89 6.08 2.82
CA SER A 97 -18.04 5.66 2.02
C SER A 97 -17.52 5.19 0.67
N PHE A 98 -18.19 4.19 0.08
CA PHE A 98 -17.79 3.63 -1.21
C PHE A 98 -18.93 3.66 -2.21
N ARG A 99 -18.59 3.71 -3.48
CA ARG A 99 -19.50 3.45 -4.59
C ARG A 99 -18.88 2.46 -5.57
N ALA A 100 -19.72 1.76 -6.30
CA ALA A 100 -19.30 0.73 -7.23
C ALA A 100 -19.92 0.94 -8.61
N ARG A 101 -19.23 0.41 -9.63
CA ARG A 101 -19.70 0.30 -11.01
C ARG A 101 -19.30 -1.06 -11.56
N ARG A 102 -19.97 -1.52 -12.61
CA ARG A 102 -19.70 -2.81 -13.25
C ARG A 102 -19.11 -2.59 -14.64
N CYS A 103 -18.20 -3.48 -15.03
CA CYS A 103 -17.65 -3.49 -16.38
C CYS A 103 -18.53 -4.39 -17.25
N ILE A 104 -19.18 -3.81 -18.25
CA ILE A 104 -19.94 -4.55 -19.28
C ILE A 104 -18.98 -4.80 -20.43
N ARG A 105 -18.76 -6.07 -20.77
CA ARG A 105 -17.91 -6.48 -21.89
C ARG A 105 -18.40 -7.76 -22.52
N PHE A 106 -18.15 -7.92 -23.81
CA PHE A 106 -18.21 -9.21 -24.47
C PHE A 106 -16.95 -10.05 -24.15
N PRO A 107 -17.00 -11.39 -24.29
CA PRO A 107 -15.86 -12.25 -23.98
C PRO A 107 -14.57 -11.90 -24.73
N GLU A 108 -14.71 -11.37 -25.94
CA GLU A 108 -13.61 -10.97 -26.84
C GLU A 108 -13.12 -9.54 -26.65
N GLU A 109 -13.80 -8.73 -25.83
CA GLU A 109 -13.39 -7.37 -25.49
C GLU A 109 -12.41 -7.35 -24.33
N GLU A 110 -11.55 -6.34 -24.25
CA GLU A 110 -10.64 -6.15 -23.13
C GLU A 110 -11.39 -5.68 -21.87
N PRO A 111 -10.90 -5.97 -20.64
CA PRO A 111 -11.50 -5.44 -19.43
C PRO A 111 -11.45 -3.91 -19.39
N CYS A 112 -12.42 -3.32 -18.69
CA CYS A 112 -12.51 -1.88 -18.52
C CYS A 112 -11.28 -1.35 -17.77
N ARG A 113 -10.71 -0.25 -18.26
CA ARG A 113 -9.58 0.42 -17.59
C ARG A 113 -10.07 1.20 -16.36
N GLY A 114 -9.34 1.09 -15.25
CA GLY A 114 -9.61 1.79 -14.01
C GLY A 114 -10.29 0.94 -12.93
N LYS A 115 -10.60 1.56 -11.78
CA LYS A 115 -11.13 0.86 -10.60
C LYS A 115 -12.65 0.64 -10.70
N ALA A 116 -13.12 -0.52 -10.25
CA ALA A 116 -14.55 -0.86 -10.15
C ALA A 116 -15.22 -0.28 -8.89
N ARG A 117 -14.43 0.00 -7.85
CA ARG A 117 -14.85 0.65 -6.60
C ARG A 117 -14.08 1.95 -6.40
N GLN A 118 -14.76 2.93 -5.84
CA GLN A 118 -14.17 4.20 -5.44
C GLN A 118 -14.61 4.50 -4.01
N TYR A 119 -13.69 5.05 -3.23
CA TYR A 119 -13.89 5.38 -1.83
C TYR A 119 -13.71 6.88 -1.63
N ARG A 120 -14.47 7.46 -0.70
CA ARG A 120 -14.36 8.86 -0.29
C ARG A 120 -14.40 8.96 1.22
N VAL A 121 -13.89 10.07 1.73
CA VAL A 121 -14.14 10.46 3.12
C VAL A 121 -15.58 10.94 3.25
N CYS A 122 -16.29 10.45 4.26
CA CYS A 122 -17.55 11.01 4.72
C CYS A 122 -17.32 11.66 6.08
N ARG A 123 -17.85 12.87 6.26
CA ARG A 123 -17.80 13.60 7.53
C ARG A 123 -19.17 13.58 8.17
N LEU A 124 -19.21 13.18 9.42
CA LEU A 124 -20.38 13.17 10.29
C LEU A 124 -20.15 14.18 11.41
N ASP A 125 -21.16 14.36 12.25
CA ASP A 125 -21.04 15.18 13.46
C ASP A 125 -19.91 14.68 14.36
N GLU A 126 -19.27 15.59 15.09
CA GLU A 126 -18.17 15.26 15.98
C GLU A 126 -18.57 14.16 16.97
N CYS A 127 -17.64 13.26 17.25
CA CYS A 127 -17.90 12.20 18.22
C CYS A 127 -18.04 12.79 19.63
N PRO A 128 -18.97 12.29 20.45
CA PRO A 128 -19.12 12.72 21.84
C PRO A 128 -17.80 12.63 22.62
N ALA A 129 -17.64 13.51 23.60
CA ALA A 129 -16.48 13.50 24.48
C ALA A 129 -16.35 12.14 25.18
N GLY A 130 -15.13 11.59 25.23
CA GLY A 130 -14.87 10.26 25.79
C GLY A 130 -15.23 9.10 24.85
N SER A 131 -15.59 9.37 23.60
CA SER A 131 -15.72 8.33 22.58
C SER A 131 -14.43 7.55 22.40
N VAL A 132 -14.57 6.23 22.28
CA VAL A 132 -13.43 5.31 22.06
C VAL A 132 -13.15 5.24 20.57
N PRO A 133 -11.89 5.39 20.12
CA PRO A 133 -11.58 5.32 18.70
C PRO A 133 -11.87 3.92 18.13
N PHE A 134 -12.21 3.88 16.85
CA PHE A 134 -12.68 2.65 16.21
C PHE A 134 -11.64 1.51 16.23
N ARG A 135 -10.34 1.84 16.24
CA ARG A 135 -9.26 0.84 16.29
C ARG A 135 -9.14 0.22 17.69
N ASP A 136 -9.32 1.01 18.73
CA ASP A 136 -9.30 0.56 20.14
C ASP A 136 -10.41 -0.46 20.38
N ILE A 137 -11.62 -0.19 19.89
CA ILE A 137 -12.75 -1.13 19.94
C ILE A 137 -12.39 -2.43 19.22
N GLN A 138 -11.74 -2.36 18.05
CA GLN A 138 -11.36 -3.56 17.30
C GLN A 138 -10.34 -4.43 18.04
N CYS A 139 -9.35 -3.83 18.73
CA CYS A 139 -8.43 -4.59 19.58
C CYS A 139 -9.14 -5.14 20.83
N SER A 140 -10.01 -4.36 21.47
CA SER A 140 -10.69 -4.78 22.69
C SER A 140 -11.63 -5.98 22.50
N LEU A 141 -12.08 -6.24 21.26
CA LEU A 141 -12.82 -7.46 20.91
C LEU A 141 -12.04 -8.75 21.18
N TYR A 142 -10.71 -8.68 21.36
CA TYR A 142 -9.85 -9.82 21.68
C TYR A 142 -9.42 -9.89 23.14
N ASN A 143 -9.85 -8.94 23.98
CA ASN A 143 -9.52 -8.94 25.41
C ASN A 143 -10.07 -10.19 26.09
N GLY A 144 -9.23 -10.82 26.91
CA GLY A 144 -9.60 -12.03 27.64
C GLY A 144 -9.69 -13.32 26.79
N LYS A 145 -9.48 -13.23 25.47
CA LYS A 145 -9.47 -14.43 24.60
C LYS A 145 -8.09 -15.08 24.63
N LEU A 146 -8.08 -16.41 24.67
CA LEU A 146 -6.87 -17.22 24.54
C LEU A 146 -6.42 -17.20 23.08
N ILE A 147 -5.15 -16.85 22.85
CA ILE A 147 -4.51 -16.96 21.53
C ILE A 147 -3.83 -18.33 21.40
N LEU A 148 -3.79 -18.89 20.18
CA LEU A 148 -3.36 -20.28 19.94
C LEU A 148 -1.98 -20.62 20.51
N GLU A 149 -1.08 -19.63 20.64
CA GLU A 149 0.29 -19.82 21.15
C GLU A 149 0.42 -19.59 22.67
N SER A 150 -0.59 -19.04 23.35
CA SER A 150 -0.51 -18.77 24.80
C SER A 150 -1.79 -19.19 25.52
N GLN A 151 -1.65 -19.89 26.64
CA GLN A 151 -2.77 -20.26 27.51
C GLN A 151 -3.17 -19.14 28.48
N THR A 152 -2.73 -17.90 28.24
CA THR A 152 -2.99 -16.75 29.12
C THR A 152 -3.83 -15.69 28.40
N PRO A 153 -4.85 -15.12 29.07
CA PRO A 153 -5.60 -14.00 28.54
C PRO A 153 -4.79 -12.69 28.63
N TYR A 154 -4.93 -11.83 27.63
CA TYR A 154 -4.31 -10.50 27.60
C TYR A 154 -5.35 -9.39 27.41
N GLN A 155 -4.95 -8.17 27.77
CA GLN A 155 -5.60 -6.94 27.35
C GLN A 155 -4.84 -6.37 26.16
N TRP A 156 -5.56 -5.92 25.15
CA TRP A 156 -5.01 -5.53 23.86
C TRP A 156 -5.29 -4.06 23.59
N VAL A 157 -4.23 -3.32 23.25
CA VAL A 157 -4.31 -1.91 22.84
C VAL A 157 -3.75 -1.74 21.42
N PRO A 158 -4.21 -0.75 20.64
CA PRO A 158 -3.69 -0.53 19.29
C PRO A 158 -2.18 -0.29 19.24
N PHE A 159 -1.49 -0.97 18.32
CA PHE A 159 -0.08 -0.77 18.05
C PHE A 159 0.12 -0.19 16.64
N TYR A 160 0.78 0.97 16.56
CA TYR A 160 1.02 1.69 15.30
C TYR A 160 2.47 1.57 14.79
N GLY A 161 3.33 0.81 15.47
CA GLY A 161 4.74 0.63 15.08
C GLY A 161 5.00 -0.49 14.07
N ALA A 162 3.98 -1.23 13.63
CA ALA A 162 4.11 -2.34 12.69
C ALA A 162 4.22 -1.85 11.23
N PRO A 163 4.82 -2.63 10.32
CA PRO A 163 5.05 -2.21 8.93
C PRO A 163 3.77 -1.84 8.16
N ASN A 164 2.68 -2.58 8.38
CA ASN A 164 1.39 -2.28 7.78
C ASN A 164 0.43 -1.70 8.83
N LEU A 165 0.20 -0.40 8.75
CA LEU A 165 -0.69 0.32 9.65
C LEU A 165 -2.16 -0.10 9.54
N CYS A 166 -2.56 -0.75 8.46
CA CYS A 166 -3.95 -1.17 8.23
C CYS A 166 -4.21 -2.64 8.53
N ASP A 167 -3.22 -3.31 9.10
CA ASP A 167 -3.45 -4.55 9.83
C ASP A 167 -3.83 -4.21 11.28
N LEU A 168 -4.67 -5.05 11.89
CA LEU A 168 -5.11 -4.91 13.27
C LEU A 168 -4.01 -5.43 14.20
N ASN A 169 -2.95 -4.62 14.34
CA ASN A 169 -1.83 -4.88 15.23
C ASN A 169 -2.20 -4.39 16.63
N CYS A 170 -2.23 -5.30 17.60
CA CYS A 170 -2.56 -4.97 18.98
C CYS A 170 -1.42 -5.41 19.90
N LEU A 171 -0.93 -4.48 20.72
CA LEU A 171 0.07 -4.72 21.75
C LEU A 171 -0.61 -5.35 22.97
N ALA A 172 -0.01 -6.39 23.53
CA ALA A 172 -0.43 -6.93 24.83
C ALA A 172 0.01 -5.98 25.94
N GLU A 173 -0.95 -5.38 26.65
CA GLU A 173 -0.69 -4.41 27.72
C GLU A 173 0.15 -5.04 28.83
N GLY A 174 1.22 -4.35 29.25
CA GLY A 174 2.18 -4.88 30.22
C GLY A 174 3.22 -5.86 29.64
N HIS A 175 3.18 -6.13 28.32
CA HIS A 175 4.11 -7.01 27.62
C HIS A 175 4.78 -6.30 26.44
N ASN A 176 5.82 -6.93 25.88
CA ASN A 176 6.67 -6.37 24.82
C ASN A 176 6.42 -6.99 23.44
N PHE A 177 5.25 -7.59 23.22
CA PHE A 177 4.89 -8.19 21.94
C PHE A 177 3.51 -7.70 21.49
N TYR A 178 3.33 -7.63 20.18
CA TYR A 178 2.04 -7.38 19.55
C TYR A 178 1.62 -8.59 18.72
N TYR A 179 0.32 -8.73 18.52
CA TYR A 179 -0.26 -9.76 17.65
C TYR A 179 -1.11 -9.10 16.56
N THR A 180 -1.14 -9.69 15.37
CA THR A 180 -1.91 -9.19 14.24
C THR A 180 -3.17 -10.02 14.06
N PHE A 181 -4.34 -9.43 14.33
CA PHE A 181 -5.64 -10.09 14.26
C PHE A 181 -6.31 -10.03 12.88
N GLY A 182 -5.56 -9.66 11.84
CA GLY A 182 -6.05 -9.50 10.47
C GLY A 182 -6.01 -8.03 10.03
N ARG A 183 -7.02 -7.58 9.30
CA ARG A 183 -7.12 -6.21 8.80
C ARG A 183 -8.09 -5.39 9.64
N VAL A 184 -7.81 -4.10 9.78
CA VAL A 184 -8.79 -3.18 10.35
C VAL A 184 -9.97 -3.01 9.41
N LEU A 185 -11.13 -2.65 9.96
CA LEU A 185 -12.33 -2.34 9.19
C LEU A 185 -12.12 -1.08 8.33
N ASP A 186 -12.69 -1.08 7.13
CA ASP A 186 -12.60 0.04 6.19
C ASP A 186 -13.10 1.34 6.84
N GLY A 187 -12.33 2.42 6.71
CA GLY A 187 -12.59 3.70 7.36
C GLY A 187 -11.96 3.88 8.75
N THR A 188 -11.26 2.87 9.28
CA THR A 188 -10.41 3.06 10.47
C THR A 188 -9.23 3.98 10.12
N ARG A 189 -8.92 4.98 10.96
CA ARG A 189 -7.72 5.82 10.77
C ARG A 189 -6.45 4.97 10.78
N CYS A 190 -5.46 5.35 9.96
CA CYS A 190 -4.18 4.64 9.91
C CYS A 190 -3.31 4.88 11.15
N SER A 191 -3.35 6.10 11.67
CA SER A 191 -2.58 6.59 12.82
C SER A 191 -3.41 7.65 13.56
N PRO A 192 -3.22 7.87 14.87
CA PRO A 192 -3.90 8.94 15.61
C PRO A 192 -3.65 10.34 15.01
N ASP A 193 -2.44 10.56 14.48
CA ASP A 193 -2.00 11.88 14.00
C ASP A 193 -2.33 12.14 12.52
N SER A 194 -2.92 11.18 11.82
CA SER A 194 -3.18 11.27 10.39
C SER A 194 -4.69 11.26 10.07
N PRO A 195 -5.15 12.06 9.10
CA PRO A 195 -6.48 11.94 8.52
C PRO A 195 -6.61 10.77 7.53
N ASP A 196 -5.54 10.05 7.25
CA ASP A 196 -5.53 8.94 6.30
C ASP A 196 -6.33 7.74 6.85
N LEU A 197 -7.07 7.07 5.96
CA LEU A 197 -7.98 5.98 6.31
C LEU A 197 -7.54 4.65 5.70
N CYS A 198 -7.76 3.58 6.44
CA CYS A 198 -7.53 2.22 5.98
C CYS A 198 -8.66 1.75 5.07
N ILE A 199 -8.32 1.31 3.87
CA ILE A 199 -9.25 0.77 2.87
C ILE A 199 -8.63 -0.48 2.26
N SER A 200 -9.31 -1.62 2.40
CA SER A 200 -8.86 -2.92 1.87
C SER A 200 -7.43 -3.29 2.29
N GLY A 201 -7.06 -2.96 3.53
CA GLY A 201 -5.73 -3.23 4.10
C GLY A 201 -4.62 -2.26 3.68
N ARG A 202 -4.96 -1.12 3.07
CA ARG A 202 -4.01 -0.07 2.68
C ARG A 202 -4.36 1.26 3.31
N CYS A 203 -3.34 2.00 3.74
CA CYS A 203 -3.52 3.37 4.21
C CYS A 203 -3.64 4.32 3.02
N LEU A 204 -4.78 5.00 2.88
CA LEU A 204 -5.06 5.90 1.77
C LEU A 204 -5.30 7.32 2.27
N ARG A 205 -4.63 8.27 1.64
CA ARG A 205 -4.89 9.70 1.77
C ARG A 205 -6.03 10.13 0.86
N ALA A 206 -6.88 11.02 1.34
CA ALA A 206 -7.86 11.69 0.50
C ALA A 206 -7.17 12.76 -0.36
N GLY A 207 -7.44 12.74 -1.66
CA GLY A 207 -7.09 13.86 -2.53
C GLY A 207 -7.91 15.10 -2.18
N CYS A 208 -7.55 16.24 -2.78
CA CYS A 208 -8.31 17.48 -2.62
C CYS A 208 -9.78 17.37 -3.12
N ASP A 209 -10.07 16.36 -3.92
CA ASP A 209 -11.40 15.99 -4.43
C ASP A 209 -12.22 15.14 -3.43
N GLY A 210 -11.65 14.81 -2.26
CA GLY A 210 -12.26 13.99 -1.23
C GLY A 210 -12.23 12.49 -1.52
N ILE A 211 -11.60 12.06 -2.61
CA ILE A 211 -11.51 10.66 -3.02
C ILE A 211 -10.25 10.03 -2.39
N LEU A 212 -10.43 8.87 -1.74
CA LEU A 212 -9.34 8.14 -1.09
C LEU A 212 -8.45 7.45 -2.13
N GLY A 213 -7.15 7.72 -2.07
CA GLY A 213 -6.15 7.25 -3.03
C GLY A 213 -6.31 7.86 -4.42
N SER A 214 -6.78 9.12 -4.46
CA SER A 214 -6.74 10.00 -5.63
C SER A 214 -5.39 10.71 -5.72
N ASP A 215 -4.94 10.97 -6.94
CA ASP A 215 -3.72 11.75 -7.21
C ASP A 215 -4.01 13.27 -7.24
N ALA A 216 -5.27 13.67 -6.98
CA ALA A 216 -5.69 15.06 -6.98
C ALA A 216 -5.06 15.84 -5.82
N GLN A 217 -4.37 16.93 -6.16
CA GLN A 217 -3.65 17.78 -5.20
C GLN A 217 -4.14 19.22 -5.31
N THR A 218 -4.11 19.94 -4.19
CA THR A 218 -4.32 21.38 -4.18
C THR A 218 -3.16 22.08 -4.85
N ASP A 219 -3.47 23.11 -5.62
CA ASP A 219 -2.48 24.05 -6.11
C ASP A 219 -1.98 24.97 -4.97
N ALA A 220 -1.02 25.85 -5.23
CA ALA A 220 -0.45 26.77 -4.23
C ALA A 220 -1.50 27.76 -3.68
N CYS A 221 -2.62 27.92 -4.37
CA CYS A 221 -3.74 28.76 -3.99
C CYS A 221 -4.83 28.00 -3.22
N GLY A 222 -4.63 26.71 -2.95
CA GLY A 222 -5.60 25.85 -2.26
C GLY A 222 -6.74 25.35 -3.16
N ILE A 223 -6.68 25.57 -4.48
CA ILE A 223 -7.68 25.07 -5.43
C ILE A 223 -7.33 23.65 -5.86
N CYS A 224 -8.29 22.73 -5.76
CA CYS A 224 -8.09 21.35 -6.16
C CYS A 224 -7.84 21.21 -7.67
N ASN A 225 -6.71 20.60 -8.05
CA ASN A 225 -6.21 20.54 -9.44
C ASN A 225 -6.18 21.91 -10.13
N GLY A 226 -5.92 22.97 -9.36
CA GLY A 226 -5.79 24.33 -9.86
C GLY A 226 -4.50 24.58 -10.62
N GLN A 227 -4.39 25.78 -11.18
CA GLN A 227 -3.28 26.20 -12.05
C GLN A 227 -2.43 27.33 -11.44
N ASN A 228 -2.50 27.54 -10.12
CA ASN A 228 -1.80 28.62 -9.40
C ASN A 228 -2.15 30.05 -9.88
N ALA A 229 -3.37 30.24 -10.40
CA ALA A 229 -3.78 31.51 -11.01
C ALA A 229 -4.79 32.32 -10.17
N SER A 230 -5.37 31.72 -9.13
CA SER A 230 -6.40 32.33 -8.30
C SER A 230 -5.87 33.14 -7.12
N CYS A 231 -4.56 33.10 -6.89
CA CYS A 231 -3.88 33.82 -5.83
C CYS A 231 -2.55 34.36 -6.33
N VAL A 232 -1.98 35.30 -5.58
CA VAL A 232 -0.65 35.86 -5.84
C VAL A 232 0.29 35.46 -4.72
N PHE A 233 1.53 35.13 -5.07
CA PHE A 233 2.58 34.87 -4.10
C PHE A 233 3.07 36.20 -3.51
N VAL A 234 3.02 36.32 -2.17
CA VAL A 234 3.49 37.52 -1.46
C VAL A 234 4.66 37.13 -0.57
N GLN A 235 5.80 37.80 -0.77
CA GLN A 235 6.98 37.67 0.08
C GLN A 235 7.30 39.03 0.69
N GLN A 236 7.48 39.08 2.02
CA GLN A 236 7.78 40.29 2.78
C GLN A 236 8.92 40.03 3.77
N LEU A 237 9.80 41.01 3.96
CA LEU A 237 10.90 40.95 4.92
C LEU A 237 10.51 41.69 6.20
N PHE A 238 10.52 40.99 7.34
CA PHE A 238 10.35 41.64 8.63
C PHE A 238 11.71 42.01 9.23
N GLN A 239 11.91 43.29 9.51
CA GLN A 239 13.07 43.80 10.26
C GLN A 239 12.57 44.50 11.53
N ALA A 240 13.04 44.05 12.68
CA ALA A 240 12.82 44.72 13.96
C ALA A 240 14.17 45.12 14.56
N ALA A 241 14.23 46.32 15.14
CA ALA A 241 15.38 46.74 15.94
C ALA A 241 15.30 46.07 17.32
N PHE A 242 16.42 45.52 17.80
CA PHE A 242 16.51 45.04 19.18
C PHE A 242 16.35 46.23 20.13
N PRO A 243 15.42 46.18 21.10
CA PRO A 243 15.26 47.27 22.06
C PRO A 243 16.53 47.38 22.92
N THR A 244 17.12 48.58 23.00
CA THR A 244 18.32 48.87 23.80
C THR A 244 18.03 48.91 25.30
N SER A 245 16.76 49.01 25.70
CA SER A 245 16.27 48.81 27.06
C SER A 245 14.74 48.68 27.05
N GLY A 246 14.16 47.74 27.80
CA GLY A 246 12.71 47.53 27.92
C GLY A 246 12.18 46.25 27.26
N PHE A 247 10.87 46.03 27.44
CA PHE A 247 10.12 44.76 27.28
C PHE A 247 10.49 43.90 26.06
N PHE A 248 10.83 42.65 26.33
CA PHE A 248 10.89 41.58 25.34
C PHE A 248 9.48 41.00 25.14
N GLY A 249 9.08 40.79 23.89
CA GLY A 249 7.75 40.28 23.55
C GLY A 249 7.69 39.67 22.15
N TYR A 250 6.53 39.10 21.81
CA TYR A 250 6.27 38.49 20.51
C TYR A 250 5.69 39.53 19.54
N ASN A 251 6.24 39.59 18.33
CA ASN A 251 5.72 40.42 17.24
C ASN A 251 4.88 39.57 16.30
N ASN A 252 3.69 40.06 15.92
CA ASN A 252 2.95 39.48 14.81
C ASN A 252 3.55 40.01 13.50
N VAL A 253 4.10 39.08 12.70
CA VAL A 253 4.85 39.38 11.47
C VAL A 253 4.07 39.00 10.19
N THR A 254 2.84 38.51 10.35
CA THR A 254 1.92 38.15 9.26
C THR A 254 0.75 39.14 9.24
N ARG A 255 0.48 39.74 8.07
CA ARG A 255 -0.65 40.65 7.84
C ARG A 255 -1.55 40.10 6.75
#